data_AF-A0AAU2SRF3-F1
#
_entry.id   AF-A0AAU2SRF3-F1
#
_cell.length_a   1.000
_cell.length_b   1.000
_cell.length_c   1.000
_cell.angle_alpha   90.00
_cell.angle_beta   90.00
_cell.angle_gamma   90.00
#
_symmetry.space_group_name_H-M   'P 1'
#
loop_
_entity.id
_entity.type
_entity.pdbx_description
1 polymer ?
#
loop_
_entity_poly.entity_id
_entity_poly.type
_entity_poly.pdbx_seq_one_letter_code
_entity_poly.pdbx_strand_id
1 'polypeptide(L)'
;MRRSGALQRAADESDDNEFRPSPGETLAGLPADYELATGETDEAVAGIADLGQSVPVPRGVPCFPADVEEWSVRWVLLHLIEETARHGGHADIIRESLDGATLYPLMAAAEQWPDPWSEPWKPAAPAD
;
A
#
# COMPACT_ATOMS: atom_id res chain seq x y z
N MET A 1 20.23 -5.75 1.96
CA MET A 1 20.16 -6.65 3.14
C MET A 1 18.88 -7.45 2.96
N ARG A 2 18.95 -8.71 2.54
CA ARG A 2 17.75 -9.53 2.26
C ARG A 2 17.00 -9.74 3.57
N ARG A 3 15.70 -9.41 3.66
CA ARG A 3 14.81 -9.97 4.69
C ARG A 3 14.61 -11.46 4.37
N SER A 4 15.65 -12.25 4.60
CA SER A 4 15.59 -13.70 4.61
C SER A 4 15.28 -14.12 6.05
N GLY A 5 13.99 -14.11 6.42
CA GLY A 5 13.57 -14.54 7.74
C GLY A 5 12.10 -14.24 8.05
N ALA A 6 11.25 -15.23 7.82
CA ALA A 6 9.91 -15.43 8.40
C ALA A 6 8.81 -14.39 8.09
N LEU A 7 8.18 -14.54 6.93
CA LEU A 7 6.74 -14.24 6.77
C LEU A 7 6.04 -15.51 6.24
N GLN A 8 6.30 -16.65 6.88
CA GLN A 8 5.49 -17.84 6.63
C GLN A 8 4.49 -17.92 7.78
N ARG A 9 3.23 -17.55 7.50
CA ARG A 9 2.11 -17.66 8.44
C ARG A 9 2.05 -19.10 8.97
N ALA A 10 1.89 -19.27 10.28
CA ALA A 10 1.55 -20.59 10.79
C ALA A 10 0.12 -20.92 10.35
N ALA A 11 -0.16 -22.18 10.00
CA ALA A 11 -1.47 -22.57 9.44
C ALA A 11 -2.64 -22.36 10.41
N ASP A 12 -2.34 -22.18 11.70
CA ASP A 12 -3.24 -21.96 12.82
C ASP A 12 -3.27 -20.51 13.31
N GLU A 13 -2.51 -19.61 12.67
CA GLU A 13 -2.50 -18.19 13.01
C GLU A 13 -3.81 -17.52 12.58
N SER A 14 -4.41 -16.75 13.49
CA SER A 14 -5.66 -16.03 13.21
C SER A 14 -5.42 -14.91 12.20
N ASP A 15 -6.32 -14.78 11.22
CA ASP A 15 -6.31 -13.67 10.27
C ASP A 15 -6.43 -12.30 10.97
N ASP A 16 -7.04 -12.24 12.16
CA ASP A 16 -7.17 -11.00 12.96
C ASP A 16 -5.82 -10.41 13.39
N ASN A 17 -4.77 -11.24 13.45
CA ASN A 17 -3.43 -10.76 13.79
C ASN A 17 -2.83 -9.86 12.71
N GLU A 18 -3.32 -9.94 11.47
CA GLU A 18 -2.85 -9.10 10.35
C GLU A 18 -3.21 -7.62 10.52
N PHE A 19 -4.24 -7.33 11.32
CA PHE A 19 -4.70 -5.96 11.59
C PHE A 19 -4.16 -5.41 12.92
N ARG A 20 -3.21 -6.10 13.55
CA ARG A 20 -2.58 -5.68 14.80
C ARG A 20 -1.06 -5.68 14.64
N PRO A 21 -0.37 -4.59 14.99
CA PRO A 21 1.09 -4.63 15.01
C PRO A 21 1.56 -5.69 15.99
N SER A 22 2.49 -6.53 15.52
CA SER A 22 3.20 -7.49 16.35
C SER A 22 4.02 -6.76 17.43
N PRO A 23 4.45 -7.45 18.51
CA PRO A 23 5.19 -6.81 19.60
C PRO A 23 6.50 -6.11 19.19
N GLY A 24 7.05 -6.41 18.00
CA GLY A 24 8.26 -5.78 17.46
C GLY A 24 7.98 -4.66 16.45
N GLU A 25 6.75 -4.49 15.99
CA GLU A 25 6.39 -3.45 15.03
C GLU A 25 6.10 -2.13 15.76
N THR A 26 6.51 -1.04 15.13
CA THR A 26 6.31 0.32 15.66
C THR A 26 5.58 1.16 14.63
N LEU A 27 4.85 2.17 15.09
CA LEU A 27 4.15 3.09 14.19
C LEU A 27 5.09 3.76 13.18
N ALA A 28 6.34 4.05 13.57
CA ALA A 28 7.35 4.60 12.67
C ALA A 28 7.97 3.53 11.75
N GLY A 29 8.01 2.27 12.18
CA GLY A 29 8.53 1.15 11.40
C GLY A 29 7.60 0.72 10.27
N LEU A 30 6.28 0.80 10.46
CA LEU A 30 5.31 0.38 9.44
C LEU A 30 5.42 1.18 8.13
N PRO A 31 5.50 2.53 8.12
CA PRO A 31 5.78 3.30 6.91
C PRO A 31 7.14 2.97 6.29
N ALA A 32 8.19 2.77 7.11
CA ALA A 32 9.51 2.43 6.61
C ALA A 32 9.54 1.05 5.91
N ASP A 33 8.79 0.08 6.44
CA ASP A 33 8.63 -1.24 5.82
C ASP A 33 7.85 -1.15 4.49
N TYR A 34 6.85 -0.26 4.41
CA TYR A 34 6.14 0.03 3.17
C TYR A 34 7.04 0.73 2.12
N GLU A 35 7.88 1.69 2.53
CA GLU A 35 8.88 2.34 1.67
C GLU A 35 9.89 1.33 1.11
N LEU A 36 10.31 0.34 1.92
CA LEU A 36 11.17 -0.74 1.44
C LEU A 36 10.47 -1.59 0.38
N ALA A 37 9.22 -1.99 0.61
CA ALA A 37 8.45 -2.81 -0.33
C ALA A 37 8.16 -2.09 -1.66
N THR A 38 7.89 -0.78 -1.60
CA THR A 38 7.71 0.06 -2.80
C THR A 38 9.02 0.21 -3.56
N GLY A 39 10.16 0.40 -2.88
CA GLY A 39 11.47 0.40 -3.53
C GLY A 39 11.82 -0.92 -4.24
N GLU A 40 11.54 -2.06 -3.60
CA GLU A 40 11.71 -3.39 -4.23
C GLU A 40 10.79 -3.56 -5.46
N THR A 41 9.56 -3.04 -5.38
CA THR A 41 8.62 -3.04 -6.49
C THR A 41 9.11 -2.16 -7.64
N ASP A 42 9.60 -0.96 -7.36
CA ASP A 42 10.15 -0.04 -8.35
C ASP A 42 11.35 -0.63 -9.09
N GLU A 43 12.28 -1.26 -8.35
CA GLU A 43 13.42 -1.96 -8.94
C GLU A 43 12.96 -3.11 -9.86
N ALA A 44 11.96 -3.88 -9.45
CA ALA A 44 11.40 -4.96 -10.26
C ALA A 44 10.74 -4.41 -11.54
N VAL A 45 9.92 -3.36 -11.42
CA VAL A 45 9.21 -2.73 -12.53
C VAL A 45 10.18 -2.09 -13.53
N ALA A 46 11.23 -1.43 -13.05
CA ALA A 46 12.26 -0.84 -13.91
C ALA A 46 12.98 -1.90 -14.78
N GLY A 47 13.03 -3.16 -14.34
CA GLY A 47 13.60 -4.28 -15.08
C GLY A 47 12.69 -4.90 -16.14
N ILE A 48 11.42 -4.49 -16.23
CA ILE A 48 10.44 -5.10 -17.13
C ILE A 48 10.54 -4.47 -18.52
N ALA A 49 10.96 -5.27 -19.50
CA ALA A 49 11.05 -4.84 -20.90
C ALA A 49 9.74 -5.01 -21.67
N ASP A 50 8.87 -5.95 -21.27
CA ASP A 50 7.62 -6.28 -21.94
C ASP A 50 6.48 -6.48 -20.95
N LEU A 51 5.46 -5.62 -21.04
CA LEU A 51 4.25 -5.70 -20.23
C LEU A 51 3.35 -6.90 -20.63
N GLY A 52 3.57 -7.49 -21.81
CA GLY A 52 2.90 -8.71 -22.25
C GLY A 52 3.51 -9.98 -21.69
N GLN A 53 4.67 -9.91 -21.04
CA GLN A 53 5.34 -11.08 -20.47
C GLN A 53 4.45 -11.82 -19.48
N SER A 54 4.44 -13.16 -19.57
CA SER A 54 3.68 -14.01 -18.66
C SER A 54 4.32 -14.15 -17.29
N VAL A 55 3.49 -14.14 -16.25
CA VAL A 55 3.80 -14.33 -14.84
C VAL A 55 3.00 -15.55 -14.35
N PRO A 56 3.66 -16.68 -14.04
CA PRO A 56 2.98 -17.89 -13.61
C PRO A 56 2.23 -17.69 -12.29
N VAL A 57 1.00 -18.21 -12.22
CA VAL A 57 0.22 -18.22 -10.98
C VAL A 57 0.66 -19.38 -10.09
N PRO A 58 1.02 -19.15 -8.82
CA PRO A 58 1.37 -20.23 -7.89
C PRO A 58 0.25 -21.26 -7.77
N ARG A 59 0.60 -22.54 -7.97
CA ARG A 59 -0.36 -23.65 -7.88
C ARG A 59 -0.53 -24.11 -6.43
N GLY A 60 -1.75 -24.49 -6.07
CA GLY A 60 -2.06 -25.06 -4.74
C GLY A 60 -2.32 -24.02 -3.64
N VAL A 61 -2.41 -22.73 -3.98
CA VAL A 61 -2.80 -21.67 -3.06
C VAL A 61 -4.32 -21.43 -3.19
N PRO A 62 -5.13 -21.62 -2.13
CA PRO A 62 -6.59 -21.56 -2.24
C PRO A 62 -7.18 -20.24 -2.73
N CYS A 63 -6.48 -19.12 -2.55
CA CYS A 63 -6.94 -17.79 -2.97
C CYS A 63 -6.65 -17.49 -4.45
N PHE A 64 -5.94 -18.34 -5.17
CA PHE A 64 -5.71 -18.17 -6.61
C PHE A 64 -6.67 -18.99 -7.46
N PRO A 65 -7.16 -18.45 -8.60
CA PRO A 65 -8.02 -19.19 -9.51
C PRO A 65 -7.32 -20.44 -10.06
N ALA A 66 -7.98 -21.60 -9.98
CA ALA A 66 -7.39 -22.87 -10.41
C ALA A 66 -7.24 -22.98 -11.93
N ASP A 67 -8.07 -22.25 -12.68
CA ASP A 67 -8.16 -22.22 -14.14
C ASP A 67 -7.25 -21.16 -14.79
N VAL A 68 -6.57 -20.33 -13.99
CA VAL A 68 -5.58 -19.38 -14.48
C VAL A 68 -4.18 -19.96 -14.32
N GLU A 69 -3.46 -20.09 -15.43
CA GLU A 69 -2.08 -20.57 -15.44
C GLU A 69 -1.08 -19.43 -15.28
N GLU A 70 -1.36 -18.28 -15.90
CA GLU A 70 -0.49 -17.12 -15.93
C GLU A 70 -1.28 -15.82 -16.09
N TRP A 71 -0.72 -14.72 -15.55
CA TRP A 71 -1.14 -13.36 -15.84
C TRP A 71 -0.09 -12.65 -16.67
N SER A 72 -0.49 -11.65 -17.47
CA SER A 72 0.52 -10.74 -18.04
C SER A 72 1.05 -9.80 -16.96
N VAL A 73 2.29 -9.33 -17.09
CA VAL A 73 2.84 -8.26 -16.26
C VAL A 73 1.90 -7.05 -16.22
N ARG A 74 1.30 -6.68 -17.36
CA ARG A 74 0.31 -5.60 -17.43
C ARG A 74 -0.85 -5.82 -16.45
N TRP A 75 -1.38 -7.03 -16.40
CA TRP A 75 -2.48 -7.37 -15.49
C TRP A 75 -2.04 -7.21 -14.04
N VAL A 76 -0.86 -7.73 -13.69
CA VAL A 76 -0.31 -7.63 -12.32
C VAL A 76 -0.14 -6.17 -11.91
N LEU A 77 0.43 -5.32 -12.77
CA LEU A 77 0.63 -3.90 -12.45
C LEU A 77 -0.70 -3.14 -12.30
N LEU A 78 -1.67 -3.40 -13.17
CA LEU A 78 -3.00 -2.79 -13.03
C LEU A 78 -3.68 -3.23 -11.74
N HIS A 79 -3.52 -4.49 -11.35
CA HIS A 79 -4.06 -5.00 -10.10
C HIS A 79 -3.41 -4.36 -8.87
N LEU A 80 -2.08 -4.15 -8.88
CA LEU A 80 -1.38 -3.43 -7.81
C LEU A 80 -1.86 -1.98 -7.69
N ILE A 81 -2.10 -1.29 -8.81
CA ILE A 81 -2.65 0.07 -8.82
C ILE A 81 -4.07 0.08 -8.24
N GLU A 82 -4.91 -0.87 -8.64
CA GLU A 82 -6.29 -0.99 -8.16
C GLU A 82 -6.34 -1.21 -6.65
N GLU A 83 -5.61 -2.21 -6.12
CA GLU A 83 -5.62 -2.49 -4.69
C GLU A 83 -5.03 -1.33 -3.89
N THR A 84 -3.94 -0.71 -4.38
CA THR A 84 -3.36 0.47 -3.71
C THR A 84 -4.34 1.63 -3.64
N ALA A 85 -5.05 1.92 -4.74
CA ALA A 85 -6.09 2.96 -4.75
C ALA A 85 -7.26 2.63 -3.82
N ARG A 86 -7.69 1.36 -3.80
CA ARG A 86 -8.78 0.89 -2.92
C ARG A 86 -8.42 1.05 -1.45
N HIS A 87 -7.22 0.65 -1.06
CA HIS A 87 -6.74 0.80 0.31
C HIS A 87 -6.45 2.27 0.67
N GLY A 88 -5.90 3.05 -0.25
CA GLY A 88 -5.70 4.49 -0.08
C GLY A 88 -7.00 5.23 0.21
N GLY A 89 -8.09 4.88 -0.49
CA GLY A 89 -9.41 5.43 -0.21
C GLY A 89 -9.95 5.10 1.19
N HIS A 90 -9.75 3.87 1.67
CA HIS A 90 -10.12 3.50 3.03
C HIS A 90 -9.30 4.26 4.09
N ALA A 91 -7.99 4.42 3.86
CA ALA A 91 -7.12 5.19 4.74
C ALA A 91 -7.54 6.67 4.80
N ASP A 92 -7.96 7.24 3.67
CA ASP A 92 -8.43 8.61 3.60
C ASP A 92 -9.71 8.84 4.41
N ILE A 93 -10.66 7.90 4.38
CA ILE A 93 -11.86 7.94 5.22
C ILE A 93 -11.51 7.93 6.72
N ILE A 94 -10.57 7.07 7.13
CA ILE A 94 -10.13 6.98 8.52
C ILE A 94 -9.48 8.30 8.94
N ARG A 95 -8.56 8.83 8.12
CA ARG A 95 -7.87 10.09 8.37
C ARG A 95 -8.86 11.26 8.48
N GLU A 96 -9.76 11.42 7.50
CA GLU A 96 -10.79 12.49 7.52
C GLU A 96 -11.70 12.37 8.74
N SER A 97 -12.02 11.15 9.20
CA SER A 97 -12.79 10.95 10.44
C SER A 97 -12.06 11.42 11.70
N LEU A 98 -10.73 11.49 11.66
CA LEU A 98 -9.90 11.91 12.80
C LEU A 98 -9.63 13.42 12.81
N ASP A 99 -9.38 14.03 11.65
CA ASP A 99 -8.94 15.42 11.54
C ASP A 99 -9.92 16.36 10.80
N GLY A 100 -10.98 15.83 10.17
CA GLY A 100 -11.97 16.57 9.40
C GLY A 100 -11.46 17.16 8.08
N ALA A 101 -10.22 16.86 7.67
CA ALA A 101 -9.61 17.41 6.48
C ALA A 101 -10.08 16.68 5.23
N THR A 102 -10.60 17.44 4.25
CA THR A 102 -11.03 16.91 2.94
C THR A 102 -9.92 17.05 1.90
N LEU A 103 -10.06 16.36 0.77
CA LEU A 103 -9.06 16.25 -0.29
C LEU A 103 -8.42 17.59 -0.72
N TYR A 104 -9.24 18.61 -1.05
CA TYR A 104 -8.73 19.84 -1.67
C TYR A 104 -7.74 20.61 -0.75
N PRO A 105 -8.09 20.93 0.50
CA PRO A 105 -7.14 21.54 1.43
C PRO A 105 -5.87 20.70 1.68
N LEU A 106 -5.99 19.38 1.73
CA LEU A 106 -4.84 18.48 1.94
C LEU A 106 -3.89 18.47 0.76
N MET A 107 -4.41 18.33 -0.46
CA MET A 107 -3.63 18.37 -1.69
C MET A 107 -2.96 19.74 -1.85
N ALA A 108 -3.68 20.82 -1.55
CA ALA A 108 -3.10 22.16 -1.55
C ALA A 108 -1.92 22.31 -0.57
N ALA A 109 -1.99 21.68 0.61
CA ALA A 109 -0.90 21.66 1.57
C ALA A 109 0.28 20.79 1.11
N ALA A 110 0.00 19.58 0.62
CA ALA A 110 1.02 18.62 0.18
C ALA A 110 1.79 19.10 -1.07
N GLU A 111 1.06 19.60 -2.07
CA GLU A 111 1.61 20.05 -3.36
C GLU A 111 1.95 21.56 -3.38
N GLN A 112 1.71 22.28 -2.28
CA GLN A 112 2.03 23.71 -2.14
C GLN A 112 1.35 24.57 -3.23
N TRP A 113 0.06 24.35 -3.43
CA TRP A 113 -0.72 25.08 -4.45
C TRP A 113 -0.75 26.59 -4.16
N PRO A 114 -0.76 27.43 -5.22
CA PRO A 114 -0.77 28.88 -5.05
C PRO A 114 -2.16 29.44 -4.70
N ASP A 115 -2.17 30.45 -3.82
CA ASP A 115 -3.31 31.36 -3.58
C ASP A 115 -3.65 32.18 -4.85
N PRO A 116 -4.91 32.60 -5.17
CA PRO A 116 -6.13 32.69 -4.34
C PRO A 116 -7.04 31.45 -4.32
N TRP A 117 -6.66 30.36 -5.00
CA TRP A 117 -7.61 29.30 -5.34
C TRP A 117 -7.62 28.13 -4.36
N SER A 118 -6.80 28.20 -3.30
CA SER A 118 -6.66 27.13 -2.33
C SER A 118 -6.39 27.65 -0.94
N GLU A 119 -7.05 27.05 0.04
CA GLU A 119 -6.73 27.21 1.46
C GLU A 119 -6.11 25.90 1.96
N PRO A 120 -4.76 25.82 2.09
CA PRO A 120 -4.09 24.61 2.55
C PRO A 120 -4.53 24.20 3.95
N TRP A 121 -4.74 22.90 4.15
CA TRP A 121 -5.02 22.33 5.46
C TRP A 121 -3.88 22.61 6.45
N LYS A 122 -4.24 22.84 7.70
CA LYS A 122 -3.28 23.04 8.81
C LYS A 122 -3.63 22.10 9.95
N PRO A 123 -2.64 21.44 10.57
CA PRO A 123 -2.90 20.59 11.74
C PRO A 123 -3.45 21.42 12.88
N ALA A 124 -4.37 20.83 13.65
CA ALA A 124 -4.82 21.43 14.91
C ALA A 124 -3.62 21.61 15.84
N ALA A 125 -3.60 22.73 16.58
CA ALA A 125 -2.62 22.90 17.65
C ALA A 125 -2.79 21.75 18.67
N PRO A 126 -1.68 21.18 19.19
CA PRO A 126 -1.77 20.17 20.23
C PRO A 126 -2.56 20.72 21.42
N ALA A 127 -3.44 19.91 22.00
CA ALA A 127 -4.15 20.27 23.22
C ALA A 127 -3.15 20.36 24.39
N ASP A 128 -3.31 21.39 25.24
CA ASP A 128 -2.52 21.62 26.46
C ASP A 128 -2.66 20.47 27.49
#